data_AF-A0A1M6NB25-F1
#
_entry.id   AF-A0A1M6NB25-F1
#
_cell.length_a   1.000
_cell.length_b   1.000
_cell.length_c   1.000
_cell.angle_alpha   90.00
_cell.angle_beta   90.00
_cell.angle_gamma   90.00
#
_symmetry.space_group_name_H-M   'P 1'
#
loop_
_entity.id
_entity.type
_entity.pdbx_description
1 polymer ?
#
loop_
_entity_poly.entity_id
_entity_poly.type
_entity_poly.pdbx_seq_one_letter_code
_entity_poly.pdbx_strand_id
1 'polypeptide(L)'
;MFRYLYNFTINSIKSFLILLKEKPDVIITTGAHTCVPMCYLGKIFKKKIIYIESFAKVKTPNLSGKLVYPIADLFIVQWPELLKYYPKGKYLGGGLY
;
A
#
# COMPACT_ATOMS: atom_id res chain seq x y z
N MET A 1 -18.41 0.35 -15.90
CA MET A 1 -18.19 -0.69 -14.86
C MET A 1 -17.39 -1.88 -15.38
N PHE A 2 -17.88 -2.65 -16.36
CA PHE A 2 -17.23 -3.89 -16.84
C PHE A 2 -15.79 -3.71 -17.36
N ARG A 3 -15.53 -2.65 -18.14
CA ARG A 3 -14.18 -2.33 -18.64
C ARG A 3 -13.18 -2.06 -17.51
N TYR A 4 -13.64 -1.44 -16.43
CA TYR A 4 -12.79 -1.14 -15.27
C TYR A 4 -12.38 -2.43 -14.55
N LEU A 5 -13.34 -3.32 -14.31
CA LEU A 5 -13.07 -4.61 -13.66
C LEU A 5 -12.13 -5.48 -14.51
N TYR A 6 -12.33 -5.49 -15.84
CA TYR A 6 -11.45 -6.17 -16.78
C TYR A 6 -10.00 -5.65 -16.71
N ASN A 7 -9.82 -4.32 -16.77
CA ASN A 7 -8.48 -3.72 -16.68
C ASN A 7 -7.84 -3.96 -15.31
N PHE A 8 -8.62 -3.92 -14.22
CA PHE A 8 -8.13 -4.18 -12.88
C PHE A 8 -7.59 -5.61 -12.74
N THR A 9 -8.33 -6.61 -13.24
CA THR A 9 -7.91 -8.01 -13.21
C THR A 9 -6.63 -8.22 -14.02
N ILE A 10 -6.56 -7.66 -15.24
CA ILE A 10 -5.35 -7.77 -16.08
C ILE A 10 -4.15 -7.11 -15.41
N ASN A 11 -4.31 -5.91 -14.86
CA ASN A 11 -3.23 -5.21 -14.18
C ASN A 11 -2.77 -5.95 -12.93
N SER A 12 -3.69 -6.59 -12.20
CA SER A 12 -3.35 -7.42 -11.04
C SER A 12 -2.53 -8.65 -11.45
N ILE A 13 -2.91 -9.34 -12.54
CA ILE A 13 -2.16 -10.48 -13.08
C ILE A 13 -0.77 -10.04 -13.57
N LYS A 14 -0.67 -8.94 -14.32
CA LYS A 14 0.62 -8.40 -14.79
C LYS A 14 1.53 -8.04 -13.62
N SER A 15 0.98 -7.36 -12.62
CA SER A 15 1.71 -6.98 -11.41
C SER A 15 2.23 -8.21 -10.66
N PHE A 16 1.44 -9.28 -10.59
CA PHE A 16 1.85 -10.55 -10.00
C PHE A 16 3.02 -11.20 -10.76
N LEU A 17 2.96 -11.25 -12.09
CA LEU A 17 4.04 -11.78 -12.93
C LEU A 17 5.35 -10.99 -12.73
N ILE A 18 5.25 -9.66 -12.61
CA ILE A 18 6.40 -8.80 -12.30
C ILE A 18 6.98 -9.15 -10.93
N LEU A 19 6.13 -9.31 -9.90
CA LEU A 19 6.60 -9.63 -8.55
C LEU A 19 7.32 -10.99 -8.49
N LEU A 20 6.84 -11.99 -9.23
CA LEU A 20 7.51 -13.29 -9.35
C LEU A 20 8.82 -13.23 -10.13
N LYS A 21 8.91 -12.36 -11.14
CA LYS A 21 10.11 -12.18 -11.96
C LYS A 21 11.20 -11.42 -11.22
N GLU A 22 10.85 -10.25 -10.66
CA GLU A 22 11.80 -9.34 -10.01
C GLU A 22 12.17 -9.80 -8.60
N LYS A 23 11.32 -10.61 -7.95
CA LYS A 23 11.54 -11.19 -6.60
C LYS A 23 12.02 -10.15 -5.56
N PRO A 24 11.34 -9.00 -5.41
CA PRO A 24 11.82 -7.93 -4.55
C PRO A 24 11.88 -8.37 -3.08
N ASP A 25 12.89 -7.91 -2.35
CA ASP A 25 12.99 -8.14 -0.90
C ASP A 25 12.11 -7.18 -0.10
N VAL A 26 11.83 -6.00 -0.67
CA VAL A 26 11.00 -4.95 -0.09
C VAL A 26 10.06 -4.40 -1.15
N ILE A 27 8.79 -4.23 -0.78
CA ILE A 27 7.77 -3.55 -1.59
C ILE A 27 7.47 -2.22 -0.91
N ILE A 28 7.75 -1.12 -1.59
CA ILE A 28 7.43 0.24 -1.14
C ILE A 28 6.34 0.79 -2.04
N THR A 29 5.23 1.26 -1.46
CA THR A 29 4.13 1.78 -2.27
C THR A 29 3.32 2.88 -1.58
N THR A 30 2.92 3.88 -2.38
CA THR A 30 1.91 4.89 -2.06
C THR A 30 0.55 4.56 -2.70
N GLY A 31 0.46 3.40 -3.36
CA GLY A 31 -0.60 3.10 -4.31
C GLY A 31 -1.98 2.89 -3.68
N ALA A 32 -2.99 2.90 -4.54
CA ALA A 32 -4.38 2.64 -4.18
C ALA A 32 -4.79 1.19 -4.54
N HIS A 33 -5.46 1.00 -5.67
CA HIS A 33 -6.17 -0.23 -6.01
C HIS A 33 -5.27 -1.47 -6.21
N THR A 34 -4.34 -1.42 -7.16
CA THR A 34 -3.50 -2.59 -7.51
C THR A 34 -2.43 -2.90 -6.47
N CYS A 35 -2.14 -1.96 -5.57
CA CYS A 35 -1.12 -2.17 -4.54
C CYS A 35 -1.56 -3.19 -3.50
N VAL A 36 -2.86 -3.28 -3.20
CA VAL A 36 -3.39 -4.18 -2.16
C VAL A 36 -3.02 -5.63 -2.48
N PRO A 37 -3.44 -6.22 -3.63
CA PRO A 37 -3.08 -7.60 -3.94
C PRO A 37 -1.55 -7.80 -4.03
N MET A 38 -0.79 -6.82 -4.53
CA MET A 38 0.68 -6.91 -4.55
C MET A 38 1.29 -7.00 -3.15
N CYS A 39 0.81 -6.19 -2.20
CA CYS A 39 1.31 -6.20 -0.83
C CYS A 39 1.01 -7.53 -0.12
N TYR A 40 -0.21 -8.06 -0.31
CA TYR A 40 -0.58 -9.37 0.23
C TYR A 40 0.27 -10.50 -0.35
N LEU A 41 0.49 -10.48 -1.66
CA LEU A 41 1.38 -11.45 -2.33
C LEU A 41 2.81 -11.34 -1.80
N GLY A 42 3.36 -10.13 -1.74
CA GLY A 42 4.68 -9.91 -1.13
C GLY A 42 4.75 -10.47 0.29
N LYS A 43 3.71 -10.25 1.11
CA LYS A 43 3.65 -10.77 2.47
C LYS A 43 3.60 -12.30 2.53
N ILE A 44 2.87 -12.96 1.63
CA ILE A 44 2.85 -14.43 1.50
C ILE A 44 4.26 -14.95 1.20
N PHE A 45 5.01 -14.25 0.36
CA PHE A 45 6.42 -14.55 0.07
C PHE A 45 7.42 -14.02 1.12
N LYS A 46 6.93 -13.63 2.31
CA LYS A 46 7.72 -13.10 3.44
C LYS A 46 8.58 -11.87 3.08
N LYS A 47 8.13 -11.07 2.12
CA LYS A 47 8.78 -9.81 1.73
C LYS A 47 8.35 -8.67 2.66
N LYS A 48 9.23 -7.69 2.84
CA LYS A 48 8.93 -6.52 3.67
C LYS A 48 7.99 -5.58 2.94
N ILE A 49 6.94 -5.11 3.61
CA ILE A 49 5.95 -4.19 3.05
C ILE A 49 6.07 -2.83 3.73
N ILE A 50 6.40 -1.81 2.94
CA ILE A 50 6.40 -0.41 3.36
C ILE A 50 5.27 0.30 2.63
N TYR A 51 4.26 0.73 3.39
CA TYR A 51 3.13 1.48 2.86
C TYR A 51 3.25 2.94 3.27
N ILE A 52 3.08 3.84 2.31
CA ILE A 52 3.06 5.28 2.53
C ILE A 52 1.64 5.74 2.24
N GLU A 53 0.93 6.21 3.25
CA GLU A 53 -0.42 6.73 3.08
C GLU A 53 -0.42 7.93 2.12
N SER A 54 -1.55 8.15 1.46
CA SER A 54 -1.72 9.24 0.51
C SER A 54 -1.63 10.58 1.22
N PHE A 55 -0.78 11.46 0.70
CA PHE A 55 -0.64 12.83 1.18
C PHE A 55 -1.98 13.60 1.17
N ALA A 56 -2.88 13.31 0.22
CA ALA A 56 -4.18 13.96 0.13
C ALA A 56 -5.13 13.62 1.29
N LYS A 57 -4.82 12.57 2.06
CA LYS A 57 -5.64 12.12 3.18
C LYS A 57 -5.15 12.74 4.49
N VAL A 58 -5.76 13.87 4.85
CA VAL A 58 -5.41 14.59 6.10
C VAL A 58 -6.15 14.01 7.30
N LYS A 59 -7.48 13.89 7.21
CA LYS A 59 -8.36 13.56 8.36
C LYS A 59 -9.00 12.19 8.28
N THR A 60 -8.95 11.52 7.13
CA THR A 60 -9.63 10.25 6.92
C THR A 60 -8.71 9.22 6.27
N PRO A 61 -8.73 7.95 6.72
CA PRO A 61 -7.96 6.88 6.12
C PRO A 61 -8.48 6.52 4.72
N ASN A 62 -7.60 6.11 3.82
CA ASN A 62 -8.02 5.51 2.54
C ASN A 62 -8.47 4.04 2.74
N LEU A 63 -9.12 3.46 1.73
CA LEU A 63 -9.51 2.05 1.79
C LEU A 63 -8.29 1.12 1.63
N SER A 64 -7.39 1.42 0.69
CA SER A 64 -6.21 0.60 0.40
C SER A 64 -5.24 0.52 1.57
N GLY A 65 -4.94 1.64 2.21
CA GLY A 65 -4.14 1.74 3.42
C GLY A 65 -4.80 1.03 4.59
N LYS A 66 -6.13 1.13 4.80
CA LYS A 66 -6.82 0.27 5.78
C LYS A 66 -6.59 -1.22 5.53
N LEU A 67 -6.63 -1.65 4.26
CA LEU A 67 -6.44 -3.06 3.89
C LEU A 67 -4.98 -3.49 4.03
N VAL A 68 -4.01 -2.63 3.73
CA VAL A 68 -2.58 -2.95 3.80
C VAL A 68 -2.02 -2.77 5.21
N TYR A 69 -2.63 -1.92 6.04
CA TYR A 69 -2.17 -1.60 7.39
C TYR A 69 -1.90 -2.82 8.29
N PRO A 70 -2.73 -3.89 8.31
CA PRO A 70 -2.47 -5.07 9.13
C PRO A 70 -1.24 -5.88 8.71
N ILE A 71 -0.83 -5.77 7.44
CA ILE A 71 0.27 -6.55 6.86
C ILE A 71 1.55 -5.74 6.66
N ALA A 72 1.47 -4.41 6.74
CA ALA A 72 2.59 -3.51 6.57
C ALA A 72 3.61 -3.69 7.69
N ASP A 73 4.88 -3.85 7.32
CA ASP A 73 6.00 -3.86 8.27
C ASP A 73 6.38 -2.43 8.70
N LEU A 74 6.19 -1.46 7.80
CA LEU A 74 6.28 -0.04 8.10
C LEU A 74 5.12 0.68 7.41
N PHE A 75 4.34 1.43 8.17
CA PHE A 75 3.26 2.25 7.65
C PHE A 75 3.56 3.72 7.94
N ILE A 76 3.66 4.55 6.92
CA ILE A 76 4.04 5.96 7.03
C ILE A 76 2.80 6.83 6.79
N VAL A 77 2.60 7.82 7.66
CA VAL A 77 1.56 8.84 7.50
C VAL A 77 2.18 10.24 7.48
N GLN A 78 1.59 11.14 6.71
CA GLN A 78 2.07 12.53 6.58
C GLN A 78 1.39 13.51 7.52
N TRP A 79 0.27 13.10 8.12
CA TRP A 79 -0.56 13.93 8.99
C TRP A 79 -0.73 13.24 10.34
N PRO A 80 -0.46 13.93 11.47
CA PRO A 80 -0.56 13.31 12.78
C PRO A 80 -1.98 12.85 13.12
N GLU A 81 -3.01 13.50 12.55
CA GLU A 81 -4.42 13.13 12.72
C GLU A 81 -4.72 11.72 12.24
N LEU A 82 -3.98 11.21 11.24
CA LEU A 82 -4.13 9.85 10.74
C LEU A 82 -3.68 8.79 11.75
N LEU A 83 -2.84 9.14 12.72
CA LEU A 83 -2.42 8.20 13.78
C LEU A 83 -3.59 7.72 14.64
N LYS A 84 -4.69 8.47 14.68
CA LYS A 84 -5.96 8.02 15.29
C LYS A 84 -6.50 6.74 14.62
N TYR A 85 -6.29 6.58 13.32
CA TYR A 85 -6.72 5.42 12.54
C TYR A 85 -5.63 4.38 12.38
N TYR A 86 -4.37 4.81 12.43
CA TYR A 86 -3.19 3.98 12.25
C TYR A 86 -2.24 4.13 13.45
N PRO A 87 -2.56 3.58 14.63
CA PRO A 87 -1.76 3.79 15.86
C PRO A 87 -0.30 3.32 15.76
N LYS A 88 -0.04 2.23 15.04
CA LYS A 88 1.29 1.70 14.68
C LYS A 88 1.97 2.45 13.52
N GLY A 89 1.30 3.43 12.92
CA GLY A 89 1.84 4.22 11.84
C GLY A 89 2.95 5.15 12.34
N LYS A 90 3.96 5.38 11.52
CA LYS A 90 5.03 6.33 11.78
C LYS A 90 4.68 7.65 11.09
N TYR A 91 4.45 8.68 11.88
CA TYR A 91 4.35 10.04 11.36
C TYR A 91 5.75 10.52 10.94
N LEU A 92 5.89 10.93 9.69
CA LEU A 92 7.15 11.48 9.13
C LEU A 92 6.96 12.86 8.49
N GLY A 93 5.81 13.51 8.70
CA GLY A 93 5.53 14.80 8.10
C GLY A 93 5.16 14.73 6.61
N GLY A 94 4.74 15.89 6.09
CA GLY A 94 4.23 16.04 4.72
C GLY A 94 5.26 16.43 3.68
N GLY A 95 6.41 16.95 4.11
CA GLY A 95 7.60 17.10 3.30
C GLY A 95 8.55 15.98 3.63
N LEU A 96 9.21 15.42 2.62
CA LEU A 96 10.64 15.19 2.80
C LEU A 96 11.19 16.50 3.40
N TYR A 97 11.91 16.41 4.53
CA TYR A 97 12.49 17.49 5.37
C TYR A 97 11.59 18.00 6.51
#